data_AF-A0A948YGP5-F1
#
_entry.id   AF-A0A948YGP5-F1
#
_cell.length_a   1.000
_cell.length_b   1.000
_cell.length_c   1.000
_cell.angle_alpha   90.00
_cell.angle_beta   90.00
_cell.angle_gamma   90.00
#
_symmetry.space_group_name_H-M   'P 1'
#
loop_
_entity.id
_entity.type
_entity.pdbx_description
1 polymer ?
#
loop_
_entity_poly.entity_id
_entity_poly.type
_entity_poly.pdbx_seq_one_letter_code
_entity_poly.pdbx_strand_id
1 'polypeptide(L)' 'QILKYVDKLNELDTEKVKPTSHVLPLKNVFREDRVGESLKVEKVLENAPEKAKGFFKVPKVIE' A
#
# COMPACT_ATOMS: atom_id res chain seq x y z
N GLN A 1 15.18 22.44 3.83
CA GLN A 1 15.05 22.69 5.29
C GLN A 1 14.74 21.40 6.06
N ILE A 2 13.89 20.51 5.55
CA ILE A 2 13.60 19.19 6.17
C ILE A 2 14.80 18.24 6.13
N LEU A 3 15.46 18.09 4.96
CA LEU A 3 16.62 17.19 4.83
C LEU A 3 17.73 17.51 5.84
N LYS A 4 18.06 18.81 5.99
CA LYS A 4 19.03 19.29 6.99
C LYS A 4 18.66 18.96 8.44
N TYR A 5 17.38 18.80 8.74
CA TYR A 5 16.93 18.41 10.08
C TYR A 5 17.03 16.90 10.31
N VAL A 6 16.83 16.09 9.25
CA VAL A 6 16.99 14.63 9.28
C VAL A 6 18.45 14.23 9.52
N ASP A 7 19.41 15.05 9.08
CA ASP A 7 20.84 14.79 9.27
C ASP A 7 21.25 14.61 10.75
N LYS A 8 20.46 15.13 11.72
CA LYS A 8 20.66 14.89 13.16
C LYS A 8 20.63 13.40 13.54
N LEU A 9 19.96 12.56 12.76
CA LEU A 9 19.90 11.12 13.02
C LEU A 9 21.26 10.43 12.84
N ASN A 10 22.19 11.05 12.10
CA ASN A 10 23.57 10.53 11.92
C ASN A 10 24.43 10.67 13.19
N GLU A 11 23.96 11.40 14.20
CA GLU A 11 24.67 11.54 15.49
C GLU A 11 24.60 10.26 16.35
N LEU A 12 23.74 9.29 15.98
CA LEU A 12 23.54 8.04 16.70
C LEU A 12 24.18 6.87 15.95
N ASP A 13 24.96 6.04 16.67
CA ASP A 13 25.48 4.78 16.13
C ASP A 13 24.39 3.69 16.13
N THR A 14 24.02 3.22 14.94
CA THR A 14 23.05 2.14 14.74
C THR A 14 23.65 0.92 14.05
N GLU A 15 24.97 0.76 13.93
CA GLU A 15 25.62 -0.33 13.19
C GLU A 15 25.17 -1.73 13.65
N LYS A 16 24.86 -1.87 14.94
CA LYS A 16 24.44 -3.13 15.56
C LYS A 16 22.94 -3.23 15.81
N VAL A 17 22.17 -2.21 15.42
CA VAL A 17 20.71 -2.17 15.61
C VAL A 17 20.03 -2.63 14.34
N LYS A 18 19.27 -3.73 14.42
CA LYS A 18 18.44 -4.16 13.30
C LYS A 18 17.32 -3.15 13.07
N PRO A 19 17.03 -2.76 11.82
CA PRO A 19 15.87 -1.92 11.53
C PRO A 19 14.57 -2.56 12.02
N THR A 20 13.72 -1.76 12.65
CA THR A 20 12.39 -2.19 13.11
C THR A 20 11.36 -1.92 12.02
N SER A 21 10.95 -2.94 11.26
CA SER A 21 9.91 -2.80 10.22
C SER A 21 8.48 -2.76 10.77
N HIS A 22 8.21 -3.56 11.81
CA HIS A 22 6.90 -3.66 12.45
C HIS A 22 7.09 -3.71 13.97
N VAL A 23 6.23 -3.02 14.71
CA VAL A 23 6.30 -2.97 16.19
C VAL A 23 5.77 -4.25 16.84
N LEU A 24 4.89 -4.97 16.14
CA LEU A 24 4.33 -6.24 16.61
C LEU A 24 5.06 -7.43 15.98
N PRO A 25 5.36 -8.48 16.75
CA PRO A 25 6.06 -9.68 16.25
C PRO A 25 5.10 -10.64 15.55
N LEU A 26 4.36 -10.15 14.55
CA LEU A 26 3.43 -10.98 13.77
C LEU A 26 4.19 -11.95 12.87
N LYS A 27 3.70 -13.19 12.78
CA LYS A 27 4.26 -14.23 11.91
C LYS A 27 3.12 -15.01 11.26
N ASN A 28 3.28 -15.34 9.98
CA ASN A 28 2.43 -16.31 9.27
C ASN A 28 0.92 -16.05 9.43
N VAL A 29 0.51 -14.79 9.27
CA VAL A 29 -0.91 -14.40 9.34
C VAL A 29 -1.58 -14.75 8.02
N PHE A 30 -2.02 -16.00 7.89
CA PHE A 30 -2.70 -16.50 6.70
C PHE A 30 -4.21 -16.23 6.76
N ARG A 31 -4.80 -16.07 5.57
CA ARG A 31 -6.25 -16.07 5.38
C ARG A 31 -6.68 -17.47 4.93
N GLU A 32 -7.79 -17.95 5.49
CA GLU A 32 -8.46 -19.17 5.02
C GLU A 32 -8.82 -19.07 3.53
N ASP A 33 -8.63 -20.15 2.78
CA ASP A 33 -9.01 -20.21 1.37
C ASP A 33 -10.52 -20.48 1.21
N ARG A 34 -11.31 -19.43 1.43
CA ARG A 34 -12.77 -19.45 1.29
C ARG A 34 -13.24 -18.27 0.45
N VAL A 35 -14.28 -18.52 -0.35
CA VAL A 35 -14.93 -17.47 -1.15
C VAL A 35 -15.68 -16.53 -0.21
N GLY A 36 -15.48 -15.22 -0.39
CA GLY A 36 -16.21 -14.16 0.30
C GLY A 36 -17.15 -13.41 -0.66
N GLU A 37 -18.06 -12.63 -0.09
CA GLU A 37 -18.92 -11.76 -0.89
C GLU A 37 -18.11 -10.65 -1.57
N SER A 38 -18.31 -10.47 -2.87
CA SER A 38 -17.70 -9.38 -3.63
C SER A 38 -18.59 -8.14 -3.59
N LEU A 39 -17.97 -6.96 -3.69
CA LEU A 39 -18.72 -5.71 -3.84
C LEU A 39 -19.49 -5.69 -5.17
N LYS A 40 -20.68 -5.08 -5.16
CA LYS A 40 -21.44 -4.82 -6.39
C LYS A 40 -20.66 -3.87 -7.30
N VAL A 41 -20.74 -4.10 -8.61
CA VAL A 41 -19.99 -3.34 -9.63
C VAL A 41 -20.25 -1.83 -9.51
N GLU A 42 -21.48 -1.44 -9.19
CA GLU A 42 -21.88 -0.04 -9.03
C GLU A 42 -21.08 0.65 -7.92
N LYS A 43 -20.88 -0.06 -6.79
CA LYS A 43 -20.11 0.45 -5.64
C LYS A 43 -18.61 0.47 -5.90
N VAL A 44 -18.10 -0.51 -6.65
CA VAL A 44 -16.69 -0.56 -7.07
C VAL A 44 -16.34 0.64 -7.97
N LEU A 45 -17.24 1.01 -8.88
CA LEU A 45 -17.04 2.08 -9.85
C LEU A 45 -17.54 3.45 -9.38
N GLU A 46 -17.98 3.58 -8.13
CA GLU A 46 -18.56 4.82 -7.60
C GLU A 46 -17.57 5.98 -7.67
N ASN A 47 -16.30 5.71 -7.33
CA ASN A 47 -15.22 6.69 -7.29
C ASN A 47 -14.30 6.66 -8.53
N ALA A 48 -14.67 5.92 -9.58
CA ALA A 48 -13.87 5.85 -10.80
C ALA A 48 -13.88 7.22 -11.51
N PRO A 49 -12.70 7.82 -11.82
CA PRO A 49 -12.64 9.09 -12.55
C PRO A 49 -13.34 9.03 -13.91
N GLU A 50 -13.14 7.94 -14.64
CA GLU A 50 -13.90 7.58 -15.83
C GLU A 50 -14.28 6.09 -15.77
N LYS A 51 -15.53 5.80 -16.14
CA LYS A 51 -16.06 4.43 -16.22
C LYS A 51 -16.79 4.21 -17.53
N ALA A 52 -16.65 3.02 -18.11
CA ALA A 52 -17.35 2.64 -19.32
C ALA A 52 -17.75 1.17 -19.25
N LYS A 53 -19.03 0.86 -19.46
CA LYS A 53 -19.56 -0.51 -19.57
C LYS A 53 -19.16 -1.46 -18.43
N GLY A 54 -19.08 -0.96 -17.20
CA GLY A 54 -18.66 -1.78 -16.05
C GLY A 54 -17.14 -1.87 -15.83
N PHE A 55 -16.34 -1.09 -16.56
CA PHE A 55 -14.88 -1.04 -16.47
C PHE A 55 -14.38 0.34 -16.06
N PHE A 56 -13.21 0.38 -15.43
CA PHE A 56 -12.41 1.61 -15.32
C PHE A 56 -11.85 1.96 -16.69
N LYS A 57 -12.09 3.19 -17.14
CA LYS A 57 -11.57 3.67 -18.42
C LYS A 57 -10.25 4.40 -18.19
N VAL A 58 -9.21 3.98 -18.90
CA VAL A 58 -7.87 4.58 -18.85
C VAL A 58 -7.36 4.83 -20.28
N PRO A 59 -6.41 5.75 -20.49
CA PRO A 59 -5.69 5.85 -21.76
C PRO A 59 -5.08 4.50 -22.13
N LYS A 60 -5.06 4.19 -23.42
CA LYS A 60 -4.39 2.98 -23.91
C LYS A 60 -2.91 3.06 -23.52
N VAL A 61 -2.39 2.00 -22.89
CA VAL A 61 -0.95 1.86 -22.68
C VAL A 61 -0.32 1.59 -24.04
N ILE A 62 0.56 2.49 -24.47
CA ILE A 62 1.33 2.42 -25.72
C ILE A 62 2.79 2.22 -25.31
N GLU A 63 3.53 1.42 -26.08
CA GLU A 63 4.99 1.31 -26.00
C GLU A 63 5.66 2.28 -26.98
#